data_AF-A0A5E4HIY1-F1
#
_entry.id   AF-A0A5E4HIY1-F1
#
_cell.length_a   1.000
_cell.length_b   1.000
_cell.length_c   1.000
_cell.angle_alpha   90.00
_cell.angle_beta   90.00
_cell.angle_gamma   90.00
#
_symmetry.space_group_name_H-M   'P 1'
#
loop_
_entity.id
_entity.type
_entity.pdbx_description
1 polymer ?
#
loop_
_entity_poly.entity_id
_entity_poly.type
_entity_poly.pdbx_seq_one_letter_code
_entity_poly.pdbx_strand_id
1 'polypeptide(L)' 'MFDKKTECTQTGTSEDGSKKFVCKTPDGNVYNATMGLDGNLKLENNFVTIKPEVYQKIHEALRVQSPV' A
#
# COMPACT_ATOMS: atom_id res chain seq x y z
N MET A 1 8.37 -21.50 -8.31
CA MET A 1 8.39 -20.71 -7.07
C MET A 1 7.99 -19.31 -7.45
N PHE A 2 6.75 -18.88 -7.14
CA PHE A 2 6.33 -17.50 -7.37
C PHE A 2 6.18 -16.87 -5.99
N ASP A 3 7.21 -16.17 -5.55
CA ASP A 3 7.16 -15.25 -4.43
C ASP A 3 6.11 -14.19 -4.74
N LYS A 4 4.85 -14.49 -4.41
CA LYS A 4 3.77 -13.51 -4.49
C LYS A 4 4.00 -12.47 -3.38
N LYS A 5 4.91 -11.56 -3.63
CA LYS A 5 5.10 -10.35 -2.84
C LYS A 5 3.96 -9.38 -3.12
N THR A 6 3.65 -8.54 -2.14
CA THR A 6 2.71 -7.43 -2.37
C THR A 6 3.33 -6.47 -3.37
N GLU A 7 2.63 -6.24 -4.48
CA GLU A 7 3.07 -5.31 -5.52
C GLU A 7 2.29 -4.01 -5.36
N CYS A 8 2.99 -2.92 -5.07
CA CYS A 8 2.40 -1.59 -4.94
C CYS A 8 2.86 -0.70 -6.07
N THR A 9 1.92 -0.18 -6.85
CA THR A 9 2.18 0.74 -7.97
C THR A 9 1.74 2.13 -7.58
N GLN A 10 2.62 3.13 -7.70
CA GLN A 10 2.24 4.53 -7.47
C GLN A 10 1.27 4.97 -8.56
N THR A 11 0.07 5.40 -8.17
CA THR A 11 -0.96 5.86 -9.10
C THR A 11 -1.07 7.38 -9.16
N GLY A 12 -0.50 8.09 -8.19
CA GLY A 12 -0.44 9.54 -8.23
C GLY A 12 0.11 10.13 -6.94
N THR A 13 0.06 11.46 -6.88
CA THR A 13 0.41 12.24 -5.70
C THR A 13 -0.76 13.17 -5.41
N SER A 14 -1.21 13.20 -4.16
CA SER A 14 -2.19 14.15 -3.66
C SER A 14 -1.62 15.57 -3.67
N GLU A 15 -2.49 16.56 -3.69
CA GLU A 15 -2.12 17.99 -3.67
C GLU A 15 -1.33 18.38 -2.41
N ASP A 16 -1.59 17.67 -1.30
CA ASP A 16 -0.86 17.77 -0.02
C ASP A 16 0.55 17.14 -0.07
N GLY A 17 0.98 16.57 -1.20
CA GLY A 17 2.27 15.88 -1.36
C GLY A 17 2.26 14.41 -0.92
N SER A 18 1.16 13.95 -0.31
CA SER A 18 0.95 12.53 0.02
C SER A 18 0.94 11.65 -1.25
N LYS A 19 1.64 10.51 -1.26
CA LYS A 19 1.71 9.62 -2.42
C LYS A 19 0.59 8.57 -2.40
N LYS A 20 -0.08 8.35 -3.53
CA LYS A 20 -1.11 7.32 -3.70
C LYS A 20 -0.55 6.12 -4.43
N PHE A 21 -0.87 4.94 -3.93
CA PHE A 21 -0.44 3.66 -4.46
C PHE A 21 -1.62 2.70 -4.53
N VAL A 22 -1.58 1.79 -5.49
CA VAL A 22 -2.48 0.65 -5.56
C VAL A 22 -1.66 -0.59 -5.29
N CYS A 23 -1.98 -1.25 -4.19
CA CYS A 23 -1.27 -2.43 -3.70
C CYS A 23 -2.09 -3.69 -3.95
N LYS A 24 -1.55 -4.60 -4.74
CA LYS A 24 -2.12 -5.93 -4.96
C LYS A 24 -1.40 -6.93 -4.07
N THR A 25 -2.17 -7.55 -3.19
CA THR A 25 -1.67 -8.60 -2.30
C THR A 25 -1.58 -9.96 -3.01
N PRO A 26 -0.75 -10.89 -2.50
CA PRO A 26 -0.69 -12.28 -2.97
C PRO A 26 -2.04 -12.99 -3.09
N ASP A 27 -2.93 -12.66 -2.16
CA ASP A 27 -4.28 -13.21 -2.03
C ASP A 27 -5.22 -12.74 -3.15
N GLY A 28 -4.77 -11.81 -4.01
CA GLY A 28 -5.56 -11.23 -5.08
C GLY A 28 -6.37 -10.01 -4.66
N ASN A 29 -6.37 -9.66 -3.37
CA ASN A 29 -7.01 -8.45 -2.86
C ASN A 29 -6.23 -7.21 -3.28
N VAL A 30 -6.95 -6.18 -3.71
CA VAL A 30 -6.42 -4.88 -4.11
C VAL A 30 -6.76 -3.85 -3.04
N TYR A 31 -5.78 -3.05 -2.65
CA TYR A 31 -5.90 -2.01 -1.63
C TYR A 31 -5.40 -0.68 -2.18
N ASN A 32 -6.13 0.40 -1.91
CA ASN A 32 -5.66 1.74 -2.19
C ASN A 32 -4.88 2.23 -0.98
N ALA A 33 -3.58 2.45 -1.17
CA ALA A 33 -2.68 2.93 -0.15
C ALA A 33 -2.39 4.42 -0.37
N THR A 34 -2.46 5.22 0.68
CA THR A 34 -2.02 6.61 0.67
C THR A 34 -0.95 6.78 1.73
N MET A 35 0.26 7.12 1.32
CA MET A 35 1.38 7.41 2.20
C MET A 35 1.50 8.92 2.38
N GLY A 36 1.22 9.39 3.60
CA GLY A 36 1.41 10.78 3.97
C GLY A 36 2.87 11.17 4.05
N LEU A 37 3.16 12.46 3.97
CA LEU A 37 4.51 13.02 4.15
C LEU A 37 5.09 12.72 5.54
N ASP A 38 4.21 12.59 6.54
CA ASP A 38 4.54 12.22 7.92
C ASP A 38 4.87 10.71 8.08
N GLY A 39 4.86 9.94 7.00
CA GLY A 39 5.05 8.48 7.03
C GLY A 39 3.80 7.70 7.42
N ASN A 40 2.69 8.38 7.67
CA ASN A 40 1.41 7.75 7.99
C ASN A 40 0.80 7.06 6.76
N LEU A 41 0.64 5.73 6.82
CA LEU A 41 0.00 4.93 5.78
C LEU A 41 -1.50 4.76 6.08
N LYS A 42 -2.34 5.22 5.14
CA LYS A 42 -3.77 4.95 5.11
C LYS A 42 -4.08 3.91 4.04
N LEU A 43 -4.75 2.83 4.43
CA LEU A 43 -5.26 1.83 3.49
C LEU A 43 -6.77 1.94 3.39
N GLU A 44 -7.26 2.02 2.17
CA GLU A 44 -8.68 2.08 1.86
C GLU A 44 -9.04 0.86 1.00
N ASN A 45 -10.05 0.11 1.43
CA ASN A 45 -10.62 -0.98 0.67
C ASN A 45 -12.15 -0.93 0.77
N ASN A 46 -12.81 -1.06 -0.36
CA ASN A 46 -14.25 -0.82 -0.49
C ASN A 46 -15.09 -1.98 0.09
N PHE A 47 -14.51 -3.15 0.39
CA PHE A 47 -15.30 -4.35 0.72
C PHE A 47 -14.81 -5.25 1.87
N VAL A 48 -13.70 -4.98 2.58
CA VAL A 48 -13.23 -5.88 3.66
C VAL A 48 -12.53 -5.18 4.82
N THR A 49 -12.72 -5.75 6.02
CA THR A 49 -11.86 -5.54 7.18
C THR A 49 -10.42 -5.87 6.82
N ILE A 50 -9.56 -4.85 6.83
CA ILE A 50 -8.13 -5.01 6.55
C ILE A 50 -7.50 -5.75 7.72
N LYS A 51 -7.02 -6.97 7.48
CA LYS A 51 -6.26 -7.71 8.49
C LYS A 51 -4.95 -6.98 8.80
N PRO A 52 -4.50 -6.96 10.08
CA PRO A 52 -3.26 -6.27 10.46
C PRO A 52 -2.03 -6.82 9.72
N GLU A 53 -2.00 -8.11 9.43
CA GLU A 53 -0.93 -8.73 8.64
C GLU A 53 -0.85 -8.17 7.21
N VAL A 54 -1.99 -7.87 6.60
CA VAL A 54 -2.05 -7.28 5.26
C VAL A 54 -1.55 -5.84 5.30
N TYR A 55 -1.93 -5.09 6.34
CA TYR A 55 -1.44 -3.74 6.56
C TYR A 55 0.09 -3.72 6.66
N GLN A 56 0.68 -4.60 7.47
CA GLN A 56 2.13 -4.70 7.63
C GLN A 56 2.83 -5.04 6.30
N LYS A 57 2.32 -6.00 5.54
CA LYS A 57 2.90 -6.38 4.23
C LYS A 57 2.87 -5.23 3.23
N ILE A 58 1.78 -4.46 3.18
CA ILE A 58 1.68 -3.29 2.29
C ILE A 58 2.61 -2.18 2.78
N HIS A 59 2.66 -1.92 4.09
CA HIS A 59 3.53 -0.91 4.67
C HIS A 59 5.00 -1.18 4.39
N GLU A 60 5.45 -2.43 4.57
CA GLU A 60 6.82 -2.85 4.25
C GLU A 60 7.11 -2.74 2.74
N ALA A 61 6.20 -3.20 1.88
CA ALA A 61 6.36 -3.11 0.43
C ALA A 61 6.46 -1.64 -0.06
N LEU A 62 5.76 -0.71 0.58
CA LEU A 62 5.85 0.72 0.28
C LEU A 62 7.13 1.35 0.80
N ARG A 63 7.54 0.97 2.02
CA ARG A 63 8.79 1.45 2.64
C ARG A 63 10.03 1.06 1.84
N VAL A 64 10.05 -0.15 1.27
CA VAL A 64 11.16 -0.61 0.42
C VAL A 64 11.18 0.14 -0.92
N GLN A 65 10.04 0.53 -1.47
CA GLN A 65 9.93 1.20 -2.77
C GLN A 65 10.10 2.72 -2.72
N SER A 66 9.71 3.37 -1.62
CA SER A 66 10.04 4.77 -1.35
C SER A 66 10.80 4.83 -0.04
N PRO A 67 12.14 4.72 -0.08
CA PRO A 67 12.95 5.12 1.07
C PRO A 67 12.77 6.64 1.23
N VAL A 68 11.85 7.02 2.10
CA VAL A 68 11.82 8.36 2.70
C VAL A 68 13.05 8.52 3.57
#